data_AF-M1CVW2-F1
#
_entry.id   AF-M1CVW2-F1
#
_cell.length_a   1.000
_cell.length_b   1.000
_cell.length_c   1.000
_cell.angle_alpha   90.00
_cell.angle_beta   90.00
_cell.angle_gamma   90.00
#
_symmetry.space_group_name_H-M   'P 1'
#
loop_
_entity.id
_entity.type
_entity.pdbx_description
1 polymer ?
#
loop_
_entity_poly.entity_id
_entity_poly.type
_entity_poly.pdbx_seq_one_letter_code
_entity_poly.pdbx_strand_id
1 'polypeptide(L)'
;MDLRFLKTFVLFGDSSLDDFYERMSNKINKFSVMTRGLLNDEVILEKYNMDGVVPLLLEEMQSYLSLKNDNYVAMITEEKMFEYLFTNLHDLTNITSYRPMSTKINILRQVFRRLTDFYPILLANKTTTTQYLFPRFQFIAHTFLQFYFYIWTGKYKSSYDADEYSSKIASLLIDIIPLELEVLYISTFKLMKESRSTQLKRFVKQILKASPKILQNYLIHLQGRMVAVNYSQTQSINVMIEFLLIFLTDIPKRFIHPDKLNDMLAHVALLTRNISILMEESSNINEADFSASDLLQEIEQMKRDSRQIFLKAPESSQLCFPMDDGFLFMNLLLRHLNDLLISNASSVFLIKKEIGMVKESLEFLTTSFGKVRQTLNDTSGVVKDCWVRALDVAYEAEHVINSILVRDKALSHLIFSLPDVIDKIKFIVAEVTSLQLEAKNGDDPLDAKSSDDPIELTSSSFVEVTVGHEEVEAQIIDQLLDEHESELDVISIVGMPGLGKTTLANKVYNNTLVASHFKIRAWCTVSQKYNKSKVLQEILQQVTGSEEKGSEDDLAEELRRALYDKRYLIVLDDVWDIATREMLIACFPKLKRGDRVILTSRISKVGSQVKCRTDPIDLQVLTT
;
A
#
# COMPACT_ATOMS: atom_id res chain seq x y z
N MET A 1 17.99 24.14 28.06
CA MET A 1 17.69 22.69 28.07
C MET A 1 18.07 22.08 29.41
N ASP A 2 19.36 21.96 29.76
CA ASP A 2 19.81 21.33 31.01
C ASP A 2 19.20 21.92 32.30
N LEU A 3 19.00 23.24 32.37
CA LEU A 3 18.35 23.88 33.52
C LEU A 3 16.88 23.43 33.70
N ARG A 4 16.15 23.19 32.59
CA ARG A 4 14.76 22.69 32.62
C ARG A 4 14.70 21.24 33.12
N PHE A 5 15.68 20.41 32.74
CA PHE A 5 15.81 19.05 33.28
C PHE A 5 16.16 19.06 34.75
N LEU A 6 17.12 19.90 35.15
CA LEU A 6 17.49 20.05 36.55
C LEU A 6 16.26 20.43 37.38
N LYS A 7 15.52 21.45 36.94
CA LYS A 7 14.26 21.87 37.59
C LYS A 7 13.24 20.75 37.66
N THR A 8 13.08 19.97 36.58
CA THR A 8 12.18 18.81 36.55
C THR A 8 12.58 17.77 37.60
N PHE A 9 13.82 17.27 37.56
CA PHE A 9 14.25 16.21 38.47
C PHE A 9 14.34 16.65 39.93
N VAL A 10 14.64 17.92 40.21
CA VAL A 10 14.60 18.47 41.57
C VAL A 10 13.16 18.59 42.08
N LEU A 11 12.20 19.00 41.24
CA LEU A 11 10.79 19.12 41.62
C LEU A 11 10.09 17.75 41.81
N PHE A 12 10.46 16.74 41.02
CA PHE A 12 9.83 15.41 41.07
C PHE A 12 10.56 14.42 41.97
N GLY A 13 11.81 14.71 42.37
CA GLY A 13 12.49 14.14 43.55
C GLY A 13 12.29 12.64 43.74
N ASP A 14 12.60 11.84 42.74
CA ASP A 14 12.38 10.40 42.83
C ASP A 14 13.62 9.69 43.39
N SER A 15 13.65 9.53 44.71
CA SER A 15 14.73 8.84 45.43
C SER A 15 14.85 7.35 45.11
N SER A 16 13.90 6.78 44.35
CA SER A 16 13.95 5.40 43.86
C SER A 16 14.83 5.21 42.62
N LEU A 17 15.31 6.31 42.01
CA LEU A 17 16.20 6.26 40.85
C LEU A 17 17.63 5.87 41.25
N ASP A 18 18.21 4.89 40.56
CA ASP A 18 19.59 4.44 40.80
C ASP A 18 20.59 5.59 40.69
N ASP A 19 21.43 5.72 41.72
CA ASP A 19 22.47 6.74 41.87
C ASP A 19 21.95 8.18 41.71
N PHE A 20 20.67 8.44 42.00
CA PHE A 20 20.02 9.74 41.76
C PHE A 20 20.84 10.91 42.28
N TYR A 21 21.20 10.88 43.56
CA TYR A 21 21.93 11.97 44.21
C TYR A 21 23.33 12.17 43.65
N GLU A 22 24.04 11.08 43.32
CA GLU A 22 25.38 11.14 42.76
C GLU A 22 25.34 11.77 41.36
N ARG A 23 24.44 11.29 40.49
CA ARG A 23 24.31 11.77 39.12
C ARG A 23 23.81 13.19 39.04
N MET A 24 22.85 13.57 39.89
CA MET A 24 22.40 14.95 40.05
C MET A 24 23.55 15.85 40.48
N SER A 25 24.34 15.43 41.48
CA SER A 25 25.50 16.20 41.95
C SER A 25 26.53 16.40 40.83
N ASN A 26 26.82 15.36 40.05
CA ASN A 26 27.76 15.43 38.92
C ASN A 26 27.27 16.40 37.82
N LYS A 27 25.98 16.39 37.51
CA LYS A 27 25.39 17.30 36.52
C LYS A 27 25.38 18.75 36.99
N ILE A 28 25.01 18.99 38.25
CA ILE A 28 25.02 20.33 38.84
C ILE A 28 26.45 20.89 38.87
N ASN A 29 27.44 20.07 39.25
CA ASN A 29 28.85 20.46 39.21
C ASN A 29 29.31 20.81 37.79
N LYS A 30 28.99 19.96 36.80
CA LYS A 30 29.33 20.23 35.39
C LYS A 30 28.72 21.54 34.91
N PHE A 31 27.47 21.81 35.26
CA PHE A 31 26.78 23.04 34.87
C PHE A 31 27.36 24.27 35.60
N SER A 32 27.70 24.15 36.89
CA SER A 32 28.37 25.21 37.67
C SER A 32 29.74 25.59 37.10
N VAL A 33 30.48 24.62 36.55
CA VAL A 33 31.74 24.87 35.86
C VAL A 33 31.50 25.61 34.52
N MET A 34 30.49 25.21 33.75
CA MET A 34 30.13 25.87 32.50
C MET A 34 29.66 27.32 32.72
N THR A 35 28.81 27.57 33.72
CA THR A 35 28.32 28.93 34.02
C THR A 35 29.43 29.83 34.56
N ARG A 36 30.34 29.31 35.40
CA ARG A 36 31.55 30.04 35.81
C ARG A 36 32.47 30.35 34.64
N GLY A 37 32.60 29.45 33.67
CA GLY A 37 33.32 29.71 32.42
C GLY A 37 32.74 30.87 31.62
N LEU A 38 31.41 30.95 31.53
CA LEU A 38 30.70 32.07 30.88
C LEU A 38 30.81 33.39 31.65
N LEU A 39 30.83 33.34 32.99
CA LEU A 39 30.99 34.50 33.86
C LEU A 39 32.37 35.16 33.78
N ASN A 40 33.39 34.40 33.41
CA ASN A 40 34.76 34.90 33.29
C ASN A 40 35.05 35.49 31.89
N ASP A 41 34.08 35.45 30.97
CA ASP A 41 34.19 35.98 29.61
C ASP A 41 33.39 37.29 29.49
N GLU A 42 34.04 38.40 29.88
CA GLU A 42 33.45 39.76 29.88
C GLU A 42 32.89 40.15 28.50
N VAL A 43 33.47 39.63 27.41
CA VAL A 43 33.05 39.93 26.03
C VAL A 43 31.69 39.31 25.71
N ILE A 44 31.38 38.12 26.24
CA ILE A 44 30.09 37.46 26.03
C ILE A 44 29.00 38.10 26.89
N LEU A 45 29.34 38.50 28.12
CA LEU A 45 28.41 39.12 29.07
C LEU A 45 27.88 40.46 28.55
N GLU A 46 28.76 41.33 28.05
CA GLU A 46 28.36 42.61 27.43
C GLU A 46 27.61 42.39 26.11
N LYS A 47 28.07 41.46 25.25
CA LYS A 47 27.48 41.23 23.92
C LYS A 47 26.03 40.75 23.97
N TYR A 48 25.65 40.02 25.01
CA TYR A 48 24.29 39.46 25.15
C TYR A 48 23.50 40.07 26.31
N ASN A 49 24.03 41.11 26.97
CA ASN A 49 23.39 41.81 28.10
C ASN A 49 22.98 40.85 29.23
N MET A 50 23.88 39.94 29.61
CA MET A 50 23.61 38.82 30.51
C MET A 50 23.95 39.12 31.99
N ASP A 51 24.45 40.33 32.29
CA ASP A 51 24.95 40.73 33.62
C ASP A 51 23.93 40.56 34.76
N GLY A 52 22.63 40.73 34.48
CA GLY A 52 21.56 40.50 35.44
C GLY A 52 21.04 39.05 35.49
N VAL A 53 21.22 38.28 34.42
CA VAL A 53 20.60 36.95 34.26
C VAL A 53 21.45 35.86 34.91
N VAL A 54 22.77 35.95 34.78
CA VAL A 54 23.67 34.89 35.26
C VAL A 54 23.72 34.78 36.79
N PRO A 55 23.73 35.88 37.58
CA PRO A 55 23.63 35.80 39.03
C PRO A 55 22.32 35.19 39.52
N LEU A 56 21.18 35.58 38.91
CA LEU A 56 19.86 35.00 39.21
C LEU A 56 19.81 33.50 38.91
N LEU A 57 20.42 33.08 37.79
CA LEU A 57 20.50 31.68 37.42
C LEU A 57 21.39 30.89 38.39
N LEU A 58 22.48 31.49 38.87
CA LEU A 58 23.35 30.89 39.89
C LEU A 58 22.63 30.74 41.24
N GLU A 59 21.86 31.76 41.64
CA GLU A 59 21.02 31.76 42.84
C GLU A 59 19.91 30.70 42.76
N GLU A 60 19.21 30.63 41.62
CA GLU A 60 18.22 29.58 41.35
C GLU A 60 18.85 28.18 41.45
N MET A 61 20.06 28.00 40.90
CA MET A 61 20.79 26.73 40.98
C MET A 61 21.27 26.38 42.40
N GLN A 62 21.72 27.37 43.17
CA GLN A 62 22.09 27.18 44.58
C GLN A 62 20.87 26.85 45.43
N SER A 63 19.70 27.42 45.12
CA SER A 63 18.44 27.07 45.78
C SER A 63 18.09 25.58 45.59
N TYR A 64 18.33 25.03 44.39
CA TYR A 64 18.17 23.60 44.10
C TYR A 64 19.18 22.71 44.83
N LEU A 65 20.41 23.20 45.03
CA LEU A 65 21.43 22.52 45.84
C LEU A 65 21.11 22.53 47.34
N SER A 66 20.49 23.59 47.86
CA SER A 66 20.03 23.64 49.26
C SER A 66 18.84 22.73 49.55
N LEU A 67 17.97 22.52 48.55
CA LEU A 67 16.87 21.54 48.61
C LEU A 67 17.34 20.08 48.73
N LYS A 68 18.64 19.79 48.56
CA LYS A 68 19.25 18.47 48.79
C LYS A 68 19.24 18.04 50.27
N ASN A 69 19.07 18.98 51.20
CA ASN A 69 19.15 18.73 52.64
C ASN A 69 17.79 18.57 53.34
N ASP A 70 16.72 19.05 52.71
CA ASP A 70 15.36 18.89 53.24
C ASP A 70 14.63 17.87 52.36
N ASN A 71 13.95 16.89 52.98
CA ASN A 71 13.08 15.92 52.31
C ASN A 71 11.87 16.63 51.67
N TYR A 72 12.11 17.38 50.60
CA TYR A 72 11.11 18.17 49.92
C TYR A 72 10.34 17.27 48.95
N VAL A 73 9.33 16.58 49.47
CA VAL A 73 8.28 15.97 48.65
C VAL A 73 7.33 17.09 48.26
N ALA A 74 7.63 17.78 47.15
CA ALA A 74 6.69 18.75 46.62
C ALA A 74 5.38 18.00 46.28
N MET A 75 4.29 18.35 46.95
CA MET A 75 2.92 17.88 46.65
C MET A 75 2.45 18.48 45.32
N ILE A 76 3.14 18.13 44.23
CA ILE A 76 2.83 18.59 42.89
C ILE A 76 1.80 17.63 42.30
N THR A 77 0.68 18.19 41.83
CA THR A 77 -0.40 17.42 41.22
C THR A 77 0.11 16.68 39.98
N GLU A 78 -0.35 15.45 39.77
CA GLU A 78 -0.02 14.58 38.62
C GLU A 78 -0.16 15.29 37.26
N GLU A 79 -1.08 16.25 37.16
CA GLU A 79 -1.28 17.11 36.00
C GLU A 79 -0.02 17.92 35.62
N LYS A 80 0.66 18.51 36.61
CA LYS A 80 1.90 19.25 36.40
C LYS A 80 3.04 18.30 36.00
N MET A 81 3.03 17.05 36.46
CA MET A 81 4.03 16.06 36.03
C MET A 81 3.95 15.79 34.53
N PHE A 82 2.74 15.55 33.99
CA PHE A 82 2.53 15.32 32.57
C PHE A 82 2.89 16.52 31.69
N GLU A 83 2.59 17.74 32.13
CA GLU A 83 2.91 18.97 31.40
C GLU A 83 4.44 19.20 31.29
N TYR A 84 5.17 19.01 32.40
CA TYR A 84 6.63 19.13 32.42
C TYR A 84 7.32 18.03 31.60
N LEU A 85 6.85 16.77 31.72
CA LEU A 85 7.38 15.65 30.93
C LEU A 85 7.18 15.86 29.42
N PHE A 86 6.02 16.38 29.01
CA PHE A 86 5.76 16.68 27.60
C PHE A 86 6.70 17.77 27.06
N THR A 87 6.90 18.85 27.83
CA THR A 87 7.81 19.95 27.45
C THR A 87 9.25 19.45 27.28
N ASN A 88 9.68 18.52 28.13
CA ASN A 88 11.01 17.92 28.11
C ASN A 88 11.22 16.95 26.93
N LEU A 89 10.18 16.26 26.45
CA LEU A 89 10.25 15.37 25.28
C LEU A 89 10.63 16.07 23.97
N HIS A 90 10.29 17.35 23.81
CA HIS A 90 10.70 18.15 22.64
C HIS A 90 12.22 18.29 22.54
N ASP A 91 12.90 18.38 23.68
CA ASP A 91 14.34 18.58 23.75
C ASP A 91 15.12 17.28 23.48
N LEU A 92 14.52 16.12 23.74
CA LEU A 92 15.09 14.78 23.50
C LEU A 92 15.41 14.51 22.03
N THR A 93 14.52 14.93 21.12
CA THR A 93 14.72 14.80 19.66
C THR A 93 15.96 15.55 19.15
N ASN A 94 16.42 16.57 19.89
CA ASN A 94 17.61 17.35 19.53
C ASN A 94 18.91 16.71 20.04
N ILE A 95 18.83 15.75 20.98
CA ILE A 95 19.99 15.10 21.60
C ILE A 95 20.44 13.88 20.77
N THR A 96 19.52 13.23 20.05
CA THR A 96 19.82 11.99 19.30
C THR A 96 20.07 12.27 17.83
N SER A 97 21.34 12.31 17.40
CA SER A 97 21.74 12.45 15.98
C SER A 97 21.57 11.15 15.16
N TYR A 98 21.09 10.07 15.76
CA TYR A 98 20.99 8.75 15.14
C TYR A 98 19.62 8.53 14.46
N ARG A 99 19.63 8.36 13.12
CA ARG A 99 18.41 8.28 12.28
C ARG A 99 17.41 7.18 12.68
N PRO A 100 17.80 5.92 12.92
CA PRO A 100 16.87 4.83 13.29
C PRO A 100 16.09 5.09 14.59
N MET A 101 16.69 5.82 15.54
CA MET A 101 16.07 6.19 16.81
C MET A 101 15.05 7.32 16.67
N SER A 102 15.24 8.22 15.70
CA SER A 102 14.34 9.37 15.50
C SER A 102 12.88 8.96 15.26
N THR A 103 12.64 7.87 14.54
CA THR A 103 11.27 7.37 14.27
C THR A 103 10.57 6.87 15.53
N LYS A 104 11.24 6.03 16.34
CA LYS A 104 10.67 5.50 17.59
C LYS A 104 10.42 6.61 18.62
N ILE A 105 11.36 7.55 18.74
CA ILE A 105 11.23 8.72 19.61
C ILE A 105 10.09 9.63 19.14
N ASN A 106 9.92 9.81 17.83
CA ASN A 106 8.80 10.57 17.28
C ASN A 106 7.45 9.92 17.56
N ILE A 107 7.33 8.60 17.46
CA ILE A 107 6.12 7.86 17.85
C ILE A 107 5.85 8.11 19.34
N LEU A 108 6.84 7.86 20.18
CA LEU A 108 6.76 8.06 21.64
C LEU A 108 6.27 9.46 22.01
N ARG A 109 6.81 10.50 21.36
CA ARG A 109 6.41 11.89 21.54
C ARG A 109 4.96 12.14 21.14
N GLN A 110 4.52 11.58 20.01
CA GLN A 110 3.15 11.73 19.54
C GLN A 110 2.15 11.08 20.49
N VAL A 111 2.45 9.87 20.97
CA VAL A 111 1.62 9.16 21.95
C VAL A 111 1.52 9.96 23.24
N PHE A 112 2.66 10.38 23.80
CA PHE A 112 2.69 11.10 25.06
C PHE A 112 1.94 12.44 24.99
N ARG A 113 2.08 13.18 23.88
CA ARG A 113 1.32 14.42 23.64
C ARG A 113 -0.19 14.20 23.82
N ARG A 114 -0.72 13.14 23.20
CA ARG A 114 -2.15 12.85 23.23
C ARG A 114 -2.62 12.41 24.62
N LEU A 115 -1.79 11.67 25.35
CA LEU A 115 -2.06 11.33 26.75
C LEU A 115 -2.09 12.58 27.62
N THR A 116 -1.14 13.51 27.45
CA THR A 116 -1.14 14.81 28.14
C THR A 116 -2.38 15.62 27.82
N ASP A 117 -2.79 15.68 26.55
CA ASP A 117 -3.99 16.42 26.12
C ASP A 117 -5.29 15.77 26.68
N PHE A 118 -5.31 14.44 26.89
CA PHE A 118 -6.47 13.73 27.45
C PHE A 118 -6.60 13.88 28.97
N TYR A 119 -5.49 13.93 29.69
CA TYR A 119 -5.49 13.85 31.14
C TYR A 119 -6.38 14.91 31.83
N PRO A 120 -6.39 16.20 31.42
CA PRO A 120 -7.32 17.19 31.95
C PRO A 120 -8.79 16.88 31.64
N ILE A 121 -9.06 16.31 30.46
CA ILE A 121 -10.42 15.90 30.06
C ILE A 121 -10.91 14.75 30.94
N LEU A 122 -10.01 13.82 31.27
CA LEU A 122 -10.26 12.71 32.18
C LEU A 122 -10.56 13.22 33.60
N LEU A 123 -9.77 14.17 34.09
CA LEU A 123 -9.96 14.79 35.41
C LEU A 123 -11.32 15.48 35.51
N ALA A 124 -11.72 16.21 34.46
CA ALA A 124 -12.99 16.91 34.38
C ALA A 124 -14.21 15.97 34.30
N ASN A 125 -14.02 14.74 33.82
CA ASN A 125 -15.08 13.73 33.66
C ASN A 125 -14.78 12.47 34.48
N LYS A 126 -14.25 12.64 35.69
CA LYS A 126 -13.89 11.51 36.55
C LYS A 126 -15.14 10.71 36.92
N THR A 127 -15.18 9.45 36.50
CA THR A 127 -16.25 8.49 36.82
C THR A 127 -15.64 7.26 37.47
N THR A 128 -16.46 6.41 38.09
CA THR A 128 -16.04 5.11 38.63
C THR A 128 -15.40 4.22 37.55
N THR A 129 -15.77 4.44 36.28
CA THR A 129 -15.26 3.66 35.14
C THR A 129 -13.96 4.19 34.54
N THR A 130 -13.52 5.40 34.88
CA THR A 130 -12.23 5.95 34.42
C THR A 130 -11.18 6.03 35.53
N GLN A 131 -11.58 5.74 36.78
CA GLN A 131 -10.71 5.84 37.95
C GLN A 131 -9.47 4.92 37.88
N TYR A 132 -9.59 3.76 37.25
CA TYR A 132 -8.49 2.81 37.12
C TYR A 132 -7.37 3.29 36.17
N LEU A 133 -7.64 4.30 35.33
CA LEU A 133 -6.64 4.85 34.43
C LEU A 133 -5.61 5.71 35.17
N PHE A 134 -6.01 6.42 36.22
CA PHE A 134 -5.11 7.37 36.91
C PHE A 134 -3.82 6.69 37.42
N PRO A 135 -3.85 5.53 38.09
CA PRO A 135 -2.63 4.80 38.44
C PRO A 135 -1.77 4.39 37.23
N ARG A 136 -2.39 4.06 36.08
CA ARG A 136 -1.65 3.71 34.85
C ARG A 136 -0.96 4.93 34.24
N PHE A 137 -1.62 6.08 34.23
CA PHE A 137 -1.03 7.37 33.84
C PHE A 137 0.17 7.70 34.74
N GLN A 138 0.03 7.58 36.06
CA GLN A 138 1.13 7.79 37.01
C GLN A 138 2.31 6.85 36.73
N PHE A 139 2.04 5.56 36.55
CA PHE A 139 3.06 4.57 36.25
C PHE A 139 3.84 4.94 34.98
N ILE A 140 3.14 5.27 33.89
CA ILE A 140 3.79 5.66 32.63
C ILE A 140 4.60 6.94 32.78
N ALA A 141 4.07 7.96 33.46
CA ALA A 141 4.79 9.20 33.71
C ALA A 141 6.09 8.94 34.49
N HIS A 142 6.02 8.08 35.50
CA HIS A 142 7.17 7.65 36.27
C HIS A 142 8.19 6.90 35.40
N THR A 143 7.79 5.87 34.65
CA THR A 143 8.69 5.10 33.75
C THR A 143 9.37 6.01 32.72
N PHE A 144 8.65 6.99 32.18
CA PHE A 144 9.25 8.03 31.32
C PHE A 144 10.28 8.89 32.05
N LEU A 145 9.94 9.36 33.25
CA LEU A 145 10.84 10.17 34.07
C LEU A 145 12.15 9.41 34.33
N GLN A 146 12.07 8.12 34.66
CA GLN A 146 13.24 7.26 34.84
C GLN A 146 14.07 7.19 33.56
N PHE A 147 13.46 6.83 32.44
CA PHE A 147 14.15 6.74 31.14
C PHE A 147 14.82 8.06 30.75
N TYR A 148 14.13 9.18 30.96
CA TYR A 148 14.65 10.51 30.68
C TYR A 148 15.85 10.85 31.56
N PHE A 149 15.79 10.50 32.85
CA PHE A 149 16.89 10.68 33.79
C PHE A 149 18.14 9.92 33.34
N TYR A 150 17.96 8.67 32.90
CA TYR A 150 19.04 7.84 32.37
C TYR A 150 19.70 8.44 31.12
N ILE A 151 18.90 8.99 30.18
CA ILE A 151 19.44 9.67 28.99
C ILE A 151 20.21 10.92 29.39
N TRP A 152 19.55 11.79 30.17
CA TRP A 152 20.12 13.09 30.49
C TRP A 152 21.42 12.96 31.27
N THR A 153 21.49 12.05 32.26
CA THR A 153 22.70 11.80 33.06
C THR A 153 23.85 11.18 32.25
N GLY A 154 23.56 10.62 31.06
CA GLY A 154 24.56 10.23 30.09
C GLY A 154 25.26 8.92 30.40
N LYS A 155 24.53 7.93 30.95
CA LYS A 155 25.02 6.55 31.17
C LYS A 155 25.48 5.86 29.88
N TYR A 156 25.05 6.38 28.74
CA TYR A 156 25.22 5.77 27.44
C TYR A 156 25.81 6.82 26.47
N LYS A 157 27.13 6.84 26.35
CA LYS A 157 27.85 7.78 25.47
C LYS A 157 28.61 7.06 24.36
N SER A 158 28.51 5.73 24.29
CA SER A 158 29.22 4.90 23.32
C SER A 158 28.29 4.36 22.23
N SER A 159 28.85 3.95 21.09
CA SER A 159 28.10 3.32 20.00
C SER A 159 27.49 1.96 20.36
N TYR A 160 28.01 1.29 21.41
CA TYR A 160 27.47 0.02 21.93
C TYR A 160 26.16 0.20 22.73
N ASP A 161 25.89 1.43 23.17
CA ASP A 161 24.73 1.74 23.99
C ASP A 161 23.43 1.98 23.17
N ALA A 162 23.55 2.12 21.85
CA ALA A 162 22.43 2.43 20.97
C ALA A 162 21.38 1.31 20.95
N ASP A 163 21.81 0.05 21.07
CA ASP A 163 20.91 -1.10 21.09
C ASP A 163 20.16 -1.21 22.42
N GLU A 164 20.84 -0.96 23.55
CA GLU A 164 20.20 -0.92 24.88
C GLU A 164 19.16 0.21 24.95
N TYR A 165 19.50 1.39 24.41
CA TYR A 165 18.56 2.49 24.28
C TYR A 165 17.35 2.16 23.40
N SER A 166 17.58 1.54 22.23
CA SER A 166 16.52 1.14 21.30
C SER A 166 15.57 0.13 21.94
N SER A 167 16.12 -0.80 22.74
CA SER A 167 15.36 -1.77 23.53
C SER A 167 14.51 -1.10 24.61
N LYS A 168 15.06 -0.13 25.33
CA LYS A 168 14.33 0.59 26.39
C LYS A 168 13.22 1.49 25.86
N ILE A 169 13.41 2.12 24.70
CA ILE A 169 12.33 2.83 23.98
C ILE A 169 11.25 1.84 23.54
N ALA A 170 11.62 0.65 23.06
CA ALA A 170 10.63 -0.36 22.69
C ALA A 170 9.82 -0.80 23.92
N SER A 171 10.47 -1.08 25.05
CA SER A 171 9.81 -1.38 26.33
C SER A 171 8.83 -0.30 26.75
N LEU A 172 9.23 0.98 26.67
CA LEU A 172 8.33 2.09 26.95
C LEU A 172 7.12 2.09 26.01
N LEU A 173 7.33 1.94 24.70
CA LEU A 173 6.23 1.92 23.74
C LEU A 173 5.24 0.77 24.03
N ILE A 174 5.72 -0.38 24.50
CA ILE A 174 4.88 -1.50 24.95
C ILE A 174 4.00 -1.09 26.12
N ASP A 175 4.50 -0.31 27.08
CA ASP A 175 3.70 0.08 28.25
C ASP A 175 2.68 1.19 27.89
N ILE A 176 3.07 2.11 27.01
CA ILE A 176 2.31 3.35 26.75
C ILE A 176 1.22 3.14 25.71
N ILE A 177 1.50 2.40 24.63
CA ILE A 177 0.54 2.26 23.53
C ILE A 177 -0.76 1.58 24.00
N PRO A 178 -0.75 0.51 24.82
CA PRO A 178 -1.98 -0.05 25.38
C PRO A 178 -2.81 0.97 26.17
N LEU A 179 -2.16 1.85 26.96
CA LEU A 179 -2.88 2.92 27.66
C LEU A 179 -3.50 3.91 26.66
N GLU A 180 -2.78 4.28 25.60
CA GLU A 180 -3.33 5.13 24.55
C GLU A 180 -4.52 4.49 23.83
N LEU A 181 -4.44 3.19 23.53
CA LEU A 181 -5.55 2.43 22.93
C LEU A 181 -6.76 2.38 23.86
N GLU A 182 -6.52 2.26 25.15
CA GLU A 182 -7.58 2.26 26.16
C GLU A 182 -8.22 3.65 26.32
N VAL A 183 -7.42 4.71 26.30
CA VAL A 183 -7.89 6.10 26.25
C VAL A 183 -8.70 6.33 24.98
N LEU A 184 -8.22 5.85 23.83
CA LEU A 184 -8.93 5.94 22.56
C LEU A 184 -10.27 5.23 22.67
N TYR A 185 -10.31 3.98 23.14
CA TYR A 185 -11.54 3.22 23.35
C TYR A 185 -12.53 3.91 24.29
N ILE A 186 -12.07 4.38 25.45
CA ILE A 186 -12.95 5.06 26.43
C ILE A 186 -13.50 6.35 25.82
N SER A 187 -12.65 7.12 25.13
CA SER A 187 -13.05 8.36 24.50
C SER A 187 -14.06 8.15 23.37
N THR A 188 -13.95 7.08 22.57
CA THR A 188 -14.83 6.82 21.40
C THR A 188 -16.07 5.99 21.73
N PHE A 189 -15.97 4.97 22.58
CA PHE A 189 -17.04 4.00 22.81
C PHE A 189 -17.89 4.33 24.04
N LYS A 190 -17.24 4.80 25.13
CA LYS A 190 -17.88 4.98 26.43
C LYS A 190 -18.31 6.43 26.68
N LEU A 191 -17.37 7.37 26.55
CA LEU A 191 -17.63 8.78 26.84
C LEU A 191 -18.42 9.48 25.72
N MET A 192 -18.20 9.13 24.44
CA MET A 192 -18.91 9.78 23.32
C MET A 192 -20.41 9.44 23.25
N LYS A 193 -20.81 8.22 23.68
CA LYS A 193 -22.23 7.85 23.75
C LYS A 193 -22.98 8.61 24.85
N GLU A 194 -22.28 9.10 25.88
CA GLU A 194 -22.86 9.76 27.05
C GLU A 194 -22.63 11.29 27.09
N SER A 195 -21.68 11.82 26.30
CA SER A 195 -21.18 13.19 26.44
C SER A 195 -21.73 14.20 25.43
N ARG A 196 -22.13 15.37 25.94
CA ARG A 196 -22.42 16.60 25.14
C ARG A 196 -21.20 17.50 24.93
N SER A 197 -20.00 17.11 25.40
CA SER A 197 -18.80 17.96 25.38
C SER A 197 -18.23 18.13 23.96
N THR A 198 -18.22 19.37 23.48
CA THR A 198 -17.61 19.73 22.19
C THR A 198 -16.09 19.58 22.19
N GLN A 199 -15.45 19.72 23.36
CA GLN A 199 -14.01 19.54 23.55
C GLN A 199 -13.61 18.06 23.41
N LEU A 200 -14.37 17.15 24.03
CA LEU A 200 -14.16 15.70 23.89
C LEU A 200 -14.35 15.24 22.44
N LYS A 201 -15.41 15.71 21.76
CA LYS A 201 -15.67 15.42 20.34
C LYS A 201 -14.50 15.85 19.43
N ARG A 202 -13.94 17.04 19.66
CA ARG A 202 -12.77 17.53 18.91
C ARG A 202 -11.52 16.69 19.20
N PHE A 203 -11.30 16.35 20.47
CA PHE A 203 -10.17 15.53 20.90
C PHE A 203 -10.20 14.13 20.27
N VAL A 204 -11.34 13.44 20.33
CA VAL A 204 -11.54 12.12 19.69
C VAL A 204 -11.24 12.19 18.19
N LYS A 205 -11.74 13.21 17.49
CA LYS A 205 -11.48 13.40 16.06
C LYS A 205 -10.00 13.66 15.76
N GLN A 206 -9.27 14.34 16.64
CA GLN A 206 -7.82 14.53 16.49
C GLN A 206 -7.05 13.22 16.71
N ILE A 207 -7.42 12.41 17.70
CA ILE A 207 -6.77 11.11 17.92
C ILE A 207 -7.02 10.21 16.72
N LEU A 208 -8.26 10.06 16.27
CA LEU A 208 -8.61 9.17 15.16
C LEU A 208 -7.92 9.55 13.84
N LYS A 209 -7.62 10.85 13.64
CA LYS A 209 -6.81 11.31 12.50
C LYS A 209 -5.34 10.94 12.63
N ALA A 210 -4.80 10.90 13.84
CA ALA A 210 -3.38 10.64 14.10
C ALA A 210 -3.09 9.15 14.37
N SER A 211 -4.09 8.37 14.77
CA SER A 211 -3.94 7.00 15.29
C SER A 211 -3.57 5.93 14.26
N PRO A 212 -3.93 6.00 12.95
CA PRO A 212 -3.67 4.87 12.05
C PRO A 212 -2.20 4.48 11.97
N LYS A 213 -1.30 5.47 11.95
CA LYS A 213 0.15 5.20 11.89
C LYS A 213 0.69 4.60 13.18
N ILE A 214 0.18 5.02 14.34
CA ILE A 214 0.58 4.44 15.64
C ILE A 214 0.07 3.01 15.75
N LEU A 215 -1.21 2.77 15.44
CA LEU A 215 -1.81 1.44 15.42
C LEU A 215 -1.03 0.49 14.51
N GLN A 216 -0.70 0.95 13.29
CA GLN A 216 0.09 0.17 12.33
C GLN A 216 1.47 -0.19 12.90
N ASN A 217 2.20 0.79 13.43
CA ASN A 217 3.53 0.55 14.01
C ASN A 217 3.47 -0.40 15.22
N TYR A 218 2.42 -0.30 16.02
CA TYR A 218 2.25 -1.18 17.18
C TYR A 218 1.93 -2.61 16.78
N LEU A 219 1.02 -2.81 15.82
CA LEU A 219 0.70 -4.13 15.29
C LEU A 219 1.93 -4.80 14.64
N ILE A 220 2.77 -4.05 13.92
CA ILE A 220 4.06 -4.56 13.40
C ILE A 220 4.96 -5.03 14.55
N HIS A 221 5.03 -4.26 15.63
CA HIS A 221 5.81 -4.62 16.80
C HIS A 221 5.27 -5.89 17.50
N LEU A 222 3.94 -5.99 17.67
CA LEU A 222 3.30 -7.19 18.21
C LEU A 222 3.56 -8.41 17.32
N GLN A 223 3.45 -8.28 16.00
CA GLN A 223 3.76 -9.33 15.04
C GLN A 223 5.21 -9.83 15.20
N GLY A 224 6.17 -8.91 15.36
CA GLY A 224 7.57 -9.25 15.59
C GLY A 224 7.81 -10.00 16.91
N ARG A 225 7.06 -9.69 17.97
CA ARG A 225 7.11 -10.44 19.24
C ARG A 225 6.51 -11.85 19.11
N MET A 226 5.45 -12.03 18.34
CA MET A 226 4.81 -13.35 18.19
C MET A 226 5.71 -14.38 17.50
N VAL A 227 6.57 -13.96 16.57
CA VAL A 227 7.54 -14.87 15.91
C VAL A 227 8.48 -15.56 16.93
N ALA A 228 8.67 -14.97 18.12
CA ALA A 228 9.50 -15.53 19.17
C ALA A 228 8.77 -16.51 20.12
N VAL A 229 7.44 -16.64 20.03
CA VAL A 229 6.63 -17.33 21.03
C VAL A 229 5.68 -18.35 20.39
N ASN A 230 5.91 -19.65 20.64
CA ASN A 230 5.10 -20.74 20.10
C ASN A 230 3.85 -21.01 20.97
N TYR A 231 2.69 -20.43 20.60
CA TYR A 231 1.38 -20.77 21.18
C TYR A 231 0.42 -21.41 20.16
N SER A 232 -0.56 -22.20 20.62
CA SER A 232 -1.61 -22.83 19.77
C SER A 232 -2.62 -21.82 19.20
N GLN A 233 -2.86 -20.69 19.88
CA GLN A 233 -3.74 -19.60 19.43
C GLN A 233 -3.04 -18.58 18.51
N THR A 234 -1.73 -18.76 18.26
CA THR A 234 -0.88 -17.81 17.51
C THR A 234 -1.38 -17.58 16.09
N GLN A 235 -1.99 -18.57 15.45
CA GLN A 235 -2.44 -18.45 14.06
C GLN A 235 -3.62 -17.48 13.91
N SER A 236 -4.65 -17.58 14.76
CA SER A 236 -5.81 -16.68 14.71
C SER A 236 -5.44 -15.24 15.06
N ILE A 237 -4.55 -15.06 16.04
CA ILE A 237 -4.05 -13.73 16.40
C ILE A 237 -3.20 -13.16 15.25
N ASN A 238 -2.31 -13.94 14.63
CA ASN A 238 -1.53 -13.48 13.50
C ASN A 238 -2.41 -13.10 12.29
N VAL A 239 -3.47 -13.86 12.03
CA VAL A 239 -4.44 -13.55 10.97
C VAL A 239 -5.19 -12.25 11.28
N MET A 240 -5.54 -12.04 12.55
CA MET A 240 -6.15 -10.79 13.01
C MET A 240 -5.21 -9.61 12.81
N ILE A 241 -3.96 -9.72 13.28
CA ILE A 241 -2.94 -8.70 13.09
C ILE A 241 -2.74 -8.40 11.60
N GLU A 242 -2.68 -9.43 10.75
CA GLU A 242 -2.52 -9.28 9.30
C GLU A 242 -3.66 -8.48 8.69
N PHE A 243 -4.91 -8.82 9.02
CA PHE A 243 -6.08 -8.09 8.55
C PHE A 243 -6.10 -6.63 9.02
N LEU A 244 -5.82 -6.39 10.31
CA LEU A 244 -5.76 -5.04 10.87
C LEU A 244 -4.66 -4.19 10.21
N LEU A 245 -3.51 -4.81 9.89
CA LEU A 245 -2.43 -4.15 9.15
C LEU A 245 -2.86 -3.79 7.72
N ILE A 246 -3.53 -4.71 7.01
CA ILE A 246 -4.10 -4.42 5.69
C ILE A 246 -5.08 -3.25 5.79
N PHE A 247 -6.01 -3.29 6.75
CA PHE A 247 -6.98 -2.22 6.96
C PHE A 247 -6.33 -0.86 7.19
N LEU A 248 -5.32 -0.80 8.07
CA LEU A 248 -4.63 0.45 8.42
C LEU A 248 -3.69 0.97 7.34
N THR A 249 -3.20 0.09 6.46
CA THR A 249 -2.29 0.46 5.35
C THR A 249 -3.08 1.00 4.17
N ASP A 250 -4.20 0.35 3.85
CA ASP A 250 -5.03 0.66 2.69
C ASP A 250 -6.27 1.48 3.03
N ILE A 251 -6.25 2.23 4.15
CA ILE A 251 -7.35 3.12 4.54
C ILE A 251 -7.70 4.01 3.32
N PRO A 252 -8.91 3.86 2.75
CA PRO A 252 -9.30 4.58 1.55
C PRO A 252 -9.19 6.10 1.76
N LYS A 253 -8.73 6.84 0.75
CA LYS A 253 -8.70 8.32 0.85
C LYS A 253 -10.10 8.96 0.82
N ARG A 254 -11.14 8.20 0.43
CA ARG A 254 -12.51 8.69 0.24
C ARG A 254 -13.52 7.73 0.88
N PHE A 255 -14.45 8.26 1.70
CA PHE A 255 -15.47 7.51 2.43
C PHE A 255 -16.87 8.11 2.26
N ILE A 256 -17.91 7.28 2.26
CA ILE A 256 -19.33 7.76 2.26
C ILE A 256 -19.70 8.32 3.63
N HIS A 257 -19.22 7.65 4.69
CA HIS A 257 -19.62 7.92 6.06
C HIS A 257 -18.38 8.12 6.95
N PRO A 258 -17.85 9.35 7.06
CA PRO A 258 -16.67 9.63 7.87
C PRO A 258 -16.87 9.31 9.37
N ASP A 259 -18.12 9.34 9.86
CA ASP A 259 -18.44 8.93 11.23
C ASP A 259 -18.35 7.41 11.41
N LYS A 260 -18.76 6.61 10.42
CA LYS A 260 -18.61 5.14 10.48
C LYS A 260 -17.14 4.71 10.40
N LEU A 261 -16.29 5.46 9.71
CA LEU A 261 -14.85 5.21 9.72
C LEU A 261 -14.27 5.41 11.13
N ASN A 262 -14.73 6.42 11.85
CA ASN A 262 -14.31 6.67 13.23
C ASN A 262 -14.69 5.50 14.14
N ASP A 263 -15.90 4.96 13.96
CA ASP A 263 -16.37 3.76 14.67
C ASP A 263 -15.51 2.53 14.33
N MET A 264 -15.15 2.34 13.05
CA MET A 264 -14.22 1.28 12.63
C MET A 264 -12.83 1.43 13.24
N LEU A 265 -12.26 2.63 13.22
CA LEU A 265 -10.94 2.89 13.82
C LEU A 265 -10.96 2.68 15.33
N ALA A 266 -12.07 3.01 16.00
CA ALA A 266 -12.28 2.66 17.40
C ALA A 266 -12.34 1.15 17.61
N HIS A 267 -12.99 0.41 16.70
CA HIS A 267 -13.04 -1.04 16.75
C HIS A 267 -11.66 -1.68 16.52
N VAL A 268 -10.89 -1.18 15.56
CA VAL A 268 -9.49 -1.60 15.32
C VAL A 268 -8.63 -1.38 16.56
N ALA A 269 -8.78 -0.23 17.23
CA ALA A 269 -8.06 0.05 18.47
C ALA A 269 -8.43 -0.91 19.60
N LEU A 270 -9.71 -1.26 19.74
CA LEU A 270 -10.18 -2.25 20.71
C LEU A 270 -9.58 -3.63 20.44
N LEU A 271 -9.61 -4.09 19.19
CA LEU A 271 -9.07 -5.41 18.83
C LEU A 271 -7.55 -5.44 19.01
N THR A 272 -6.85 -4.35 18.66
CA THR A 272 -5.41 -4.22 18.92
C THR A 272 -5.09 -4.29 20.41
N ARG A 273 -5.92 -3.66 21.27
CA ARG A 273 -5.80 -3.77 22.73
C ARG A 273 -6.01 -5.20 23.20
N ASN A 274 -7.08 -5.86 22.74
CA ASN A 274 -7.37 -7.24 23.14
C ASN A 274 -6.23 -8.19 22.75
N ILE A 275 -5.66 -8.02 21.55
CA ILE A 275 -4.47 -8.77 21.12
C ILE A 275 -3.28 -8.49 22.05
N SER A 276 -3.04 -7.23 22.44
CA SER A 276 -1.98 -6.87 23.39
C SER A 276 -2.14 -7.59 24.73
N ILE A 277 -3.36 -7.61 25.28
CA ILE A 277 -3.67 -8.28 26.55
C ILE A 277 -3.44 -9.79 26.43
N LEU A 278 -3.94 -10.42 25.36
CA LEU A 278 -3.71 -11.84 25.09
C LEU A 278 -2.22 -12.18 24.97
N MET A 279 -1.40 -11.24 24.49
CA MET A 279 0.06 -11.40 24.41
C MET A 279 0.79 -11.14 25.74
N GLU A 280 0.21 -10.36 26.65
CA GLU A 280 0.80 -10.02 27.96
C GLU A 280 0.41 -11.03 29.06
N GLU A 281 -0.82 -11.56 29.04
CA GLU A 281 -1.39 -12.41 30.08
C GLU A 281 -1.08 -13.91 29.91
N SER A 282 -0.25 -14.29 28.93
CA SER A 282 0.11 -15.68 28.64
C SER A 282 0.95 -16.38 29.72
N SER A 283 1.23 -15.70 30.85
CA SER A 283 1.79 -16.27 32.07
C SER A 283 0.77 -16.53 33.20
N ASN A 284 -0.43 -15.94 33.17
CA ASN A 284 -1.48 -16.14 34.18
C ASN A 284 -2.78 -15.42 33.74
N ILE A 285 -3.76 -16.14 33.17
CA ILE A 285 -5.23 -15.99 33.35
C ILE A 285 -5.93 -17.10 32.55
N ASN A 286 -7.07 -17.55 33.09
CA ASN A 286 -7.93 -18.61 32.56
C ASN A 286 -8.44 -18.31 31.15
N GLU A 287 -8.49 -19.34 30.30
CA GLU A 287 -8.94 -19.42 28.89
C GLU A 287 -10.36 -18.88 28.54
N ALA A 288 -10.99 -18.03 29.35
CA ALA A 288 -12.45 -17.87 29.32
C ALA A 288 -13.03 -16.68 28.53
N ASP A 289 -12.28 -15.61 28.20
CA ASP A 289 -12.93 -14.38 27.70
C ASP A 289 -12.73 -14.04 26.22
N PHE A 290 -11.86 -14.75 25.48
CA PHE A 290 -11.73 -14.53 24.04
C PHE A 290 -11.22 -15.78 23.31
N SER A 291 -12.09 -16.46 22.58
CA SER A 291 -11.69 -17.63 21.80
C SER A 291 -11.11 -17.22 20.44
N ALA A 292 -10.31 -18.12 19.85
CA ALA A 292 -9.85 -17.98 18.46
C ALA A 292 -11.01 -17.83 17.45
N SER A 293 -12.19 -18.36 17.78
CA SER A 293 -13.41 -18.23 16.97
C SER A 293 -13.98 -16.82 17.04
N ASP A 294 -13.94 -16.18 18.20
CA ASP A 294 -14.44 -14.82 18.40
C ASP A 294 -13.61 -13.82 17.59
N LEU A 295 -12.27 -13.98 17.56
CA LEU A 295 -11.38 -13.13 16.73
C LEU A 295 -11.72 -13.22 15.24
N LEU A 296 -11.92 -14.44 14.72
CA LEU A 296 -12.25 -14.63 13.31
C LEU A 296 -13.63 -14.06 12.96
N GLN A 297 -14.60 -14.17 13.88
CA GLN A 297 -15.92 -13.58 13.70
C GLN A 297 -15.84 -12.05 13.63
N GLU A 298 -14.99 -11.42 14.44
CA GLU A 298 -14.76 -9.97 14.39
C GLU A 298 -14.10 -9.52 13.07
N ILE A 299 -13.19 -10.31 12.49
CA ILE A 299 -12.65 -10.04 11.13
C ILE A 299 -13.78 -10.02 10.12
N GLU A 300 -14.62 -11.05 10.11
CA GLU A 300 -15.72 -11.17 9.14
C GLU A 300 -16.78 -10.08 9.32
N GLN A 301 -17.03 -9.65 10.57
CA GLN A 301 -17.87 -8.49 10.84
C GLN A 301 -17.22 -7.21 10.29
N MET A 302 -15.92 -6.99 10.54
CA MET A 302 -15.21 -5.81 10.06
C MET A 302 -15.09 -5.79 8.53
N LYS A 303 -14.94 -6.94 7.85
CA LYS A 303 -15.00 -7.03 6.38
C LYS A 303 -16.36 -6.57 5.85
N ARG A 304 -17.46 -6.98 6.50
CA ARG A 304 -18.83 -6.55 6.13
C ARG A 304 -19.04 -5.05 6.37
N ASP A 305 -18.62 -4.53 7.51
CA ASP A 305 -18.76 -3.10 7.84
C ASP A 305 -17.91 -2.24 6.91
N SER A 306 -16.69 -2.71 6.60
CA SER A 306 -15.81 -2.10 5.60
C SER A 306 -16.59 -1.87 4.31
N ARG A 307 -17.22 -2.91 3.75
CA ARG A 307 -17.99 -2.82 2.49
C ARG A 307 -19.03 -1.70 2.47
N GLN A 308 -19.63 -1.35 3.62
CA GLN A 308 -20.65 -0.28 3.72
C GLN A 308 -20.07 1.14 3.74
N ILE A 309 -18.76 1.30 3.94
CA ILE A 309 -18.13 2.59 4.22
C ILE A 309 -17.39 3.16 2.98
N PHE A 310 -17.11 2.32 1.97
CA PHE A 310 -16.50 2.70 0.68
C PHE A 310 -17.51 3.36 -0.26
N LEU A 311 -17.07 4.40 -0.99
CA LEU A 311 -17.88 5.18 -1.96
C LEU A 311 -18.31 4.43 -3.21
N LYS A 312 -17.46 3.53 -3.69
CA LYS A 312 -17.70 2.72 -4.88
C LYS A 312 -16.85 1.46 -4.73
N ALA A 313 -17.38 0.31 -5.08
CA ALA A 313 -16.53 -0.83 -5.37
C ALA A 313 -15.53 -0.40 -6.46
N PRO A 314 -14.24 -0.75 -6.36
CA PRO A 314 -13.32 -0.60 -7.48
C PRO A 314 -13.95 -1.25 -8.70
N GLU A 315 -13.80 -0.61 -9.87
CA GLU A 315 -14.24 -1.23 -11.11
C GLU A 315 -13.54 -2.57 -11.24
N SER A 316 -14.31 -3.64 -11.49
CA SER A 316 -13.75 -4.98 -11.57
C SER A 316 -12.68 -4.98 -12.67
N SER A 317 -11.50 -5.46 -12.33
CA SER A 317 -10.40 -5.55 -13.29
C SER A 317 -10.76 -6.63 -14.29
N GLN A 318 -11.25 -6.26 -15.48
CA GLN A 318 -11.40 -7.17 -16.60
C GLN A 318 -10.01 -7.49 -17.16
N LEU A 319 -9.28 -8.34 -16.43
CA LEU A 319 -8.01 -8.88 -16.87
C LEU A 319 -8.29 -10.03 -17.82
N CYS A 320 -7.87 -9.90 -19.07
CA CYS A 320 -8.04 -10.95 -20.06
C CYS A 320 -6.75 -11.75 -20.21
N PHE A 321 -6.88 -13.06 -20.39
CA PHE A 321 -5.75 -13.95 -20.55
C PHE A 321 -5.12 -13.78 -21.95
N PRO A 322 -3.82 -13.44 -22.06
CA PRO A 322 -3.23 -12.98 -23.32
C PRO A 322 -2.75 -14.06 -24.32
N MET A 323 -3.03 -15.37 -24.16
CA MET A 323 -2.38 -16.40 -25.00
C MET A 323 -3.11 -17.75 -25.23
N ASP A 324 -2.61 -18.52 -26.21
CA ASP A 324 -3.21 -19.73 -26.80
C ASP A 324 -3.14 -21.01 -25.93
N ASP A 325 -2.31 -21.03 -24.88
CA ASP A 325 -2.00 -22.23 -24.09
C ASP A 325 -2.67 -22.24 -22.70
N GLY A 326 -3.95 -21.90 -22.68
CA GLY A 326 -4.72 -21.72 -21.43
C GLY A 326 -4.75 -22.94 -20.50
N PHE A 327 -4.63 -24.16 -21.04
CA PHE A 327 -4.56 -25.37 -20.22
C PHE A 327 -3.25 -25.45 -19.41
N LEU A 328 -2.13 -25.02 -19.99
CA LEU A 328 -0.86 -24.97 -19.27
C LEU A 328 -0.95 -23.97 -18.12
N PHE A 329 -1.50 -22.78 -18.40
CA PHE A 329 -1.73 -21.75 -17.39
C PHE A 329 -2.59 -22.27 -16.23
N MET A 330 -3.76 -22.86 -16.52
CA MET A 330 -4.65 -23.41 -15.51
C MET A 330 -3.95 -24.45 -14.62
N ASN A 331 -3.15 -25.34 -15.20
CA ASN A 331 -2.39 -26.33 -14.43
C ASN A 331 -1.34 -25.68 -13.52
N LEU A 332 -0.62 -24.66 -14.01
CA LEU A 332 0.35 -23.92 -13.20
C LEU A 332 -0.32 -23.15 -12.07
N LEU A 333 -1.45 -22.50 -12.35
CA LEU A 333 -2.24 -21.80 -11.34
C LEU A 333 -2.77 -22.76 -10.28
N LEU A 334 -3.33 -23.91 -10.67
CA LEU A 334 -3.79 -24.93 -9.72
C LEU A 334 -2.65 -25.45 -8.84
N ARG A 335 -1.44 -25.60 -9.38
CA ARG A 335 -0.26 -25.92 -8.58
C ARG A 335 0.09 -24.81 -7.59
N HIS A 336 0.10 -23.56 -8.04
CA HIS A 336 0.33 -22.40 -7.16
C HIS A 336 -0.70 -22.33 -6.03
N LEU A 337 -1.99 -22.48 -6.33
CA LEU A 337 -3.05 -22.48 -5.31
C LEU A 337 -2.89 -23.65 -4.31
N ASN A 338 -2.42 -24.81 -4.76
CA ASN A 338 -2.09 -25.93 -3.88
C ASN A 338 -0.92 -25.59 -2.94
N ASP A 339 0.16 -25.03 -3.47
CA ASP A 339 1.33 -24.61 -2.70
C ASP A 339 0.93 -23.55 -1.66
N LEU A 340 0.03 -22.62 -2.02
CA LEU A 340 -0.56 -21.67 -1.08
C LEU A 340 -1.37 -22.35 0.02
N LEU A 341 -2.24 -23.33 -0.29
CA LEU A 341 -3.03 -24.01 0.75
C LEU A 341 -2.18 -24.77 1.79
N ILE A 342 -0.97 -25.20 1.41
CA ILE A 342 0.01 -25.85 2.29
C ILE A 342 0.78 -24.81 3.13
N SER A 343 0.85 -23.55 2.68
CA SER A 343 1.58 -22.49 3.35
C SER A 343 1.02 -22.16 4.75
N ASN A 344 1.94 -21.86 5.67
CA ASN A 344 1.65 -21.40 7.03
C ASN A 344 1.66 -19.86 7.16
N ALA A 345 1.78 -19.13 6.04
CA ALA A 345 1.78 -17.67 6.07
C ALA A 345 0.42 -17.11 6.54
N SER A 346 0.45 -16.08 7.39
CA SER A 346 -0.75 -15.46 7.96
C SER A 346 -1.62 -14.78 6.89
N SER A 347 -0.99 -14.17 5.88
CA SER A 347 -1.66 -13.58 4.71
C SER A 347 -2.42 -14.62 3.89
N VAL A 348 -1.88 -15.84 3.77
CA VAL A 348 -2.58 -16.96 3.13
C VAL A 348 -3.75 -17.42 3.99
N PHE A 349 -3.55 -17.58 5.30
CA PHE A 349 -4.60 -18.07 6.19
C PHE A 349 -5.82 -17.13 6.23
N LEU A 350 -5.59 -15.82 6.08
CA LEU A 350 -6.65 -14.80 5.98
C LEU A 350 -7.64 -15.04 4.83
N ILE A 351 -7.18 -15.63 3.72
CA ILE A 351 -7.98 -15.92 2.51
C ILE A 351 -7.98 -17.41 2.14
N LYS A 352 -7.66 -18.29 3.09
CA LYS A 352 -7.46 -19.73 2.82
C LYS A 352 -8.72 -20.42 2.32
N LYS A 353 -9.87 -20.01 2.86
CA LYS A 353 -11.19 -20.52 2.45
C LYS A 353 -11.48 -20.12 1.00
N GLU A 354 -11.21 -18.88 0.66
CA GLU A 354 -11.40 -18.29 -0.66
C GLU A 354 -10.49 -18.94 -1.71
N ILE A 355 -9.20 -19.14 -1.39
CA ILE A 355 -8.25 -19.89 -2.22
C ILE A 355 -8.78 -21.30 -2.49
N GLY A 356 -9.29 -21.98 -1.46
CA GLY A 356 -9.90 -23.30 -1.59
C GLY A 356 -11.07 -23.32 -2.58
N MET A 357 -12.02 -22.38 -2.44
CA MET A 357 -13.16 -22.27 -3.35
C MET A 357 -12.76 -22.00 -4.80
N VAL A 358 -11.79 -21.11 -5.03
CA VAL A 358 -11.26 -20.82 -6.37
C VAL A 358 -10.61 -22.08 -6.95
N LYS A 359 -9.74 -22.74 -6.18
CA LYS A 359 -9.05 -23.95 -6.61
C LYS A 359 -10.03 -25.06 -7.00
N GLU A 360 -10.99 -25.41 -6.14
CA GLU A 360 -11.98 -26.46 -6.41
C GLU A 360 -12.78 -26.17 -7.69
N SER A 361 -13.16 -24.91 -7.89
CA SER A 361 -13.92 -24.50 -9.07
C SER A 361 -13.08 -24.55 -10.34
N LEU A 362 -11.81 -24.12 -10.29
CA LEU A 362 -10.89 -24.21 -11.43
C LEU A 362 -10.50 -25.67 -11.76
N GLU A 363 -10.39 -26.55 -10.76
CA GLU A 363 -10.19 -27.99 -10.97
C GLU A 363 -11.39 -28.61 -11.70
N PHE A 364 -12.61 -28.26 -11.29
CA PHE A 364 -13.83 -28.67 -11.98
C PHE A 364 -13.86 -28.19 -13.44
N LEU A 365 -13.53 -26.92 -13.71
CA LEU A 365 -13.51 -26.39 -15.07
C LEU A 365 -12.42 -27.07 -15.91
N THR A 366 -11.19 -27.19 -15.38
CA THR A 366 -10.07 -27.83 -16.08
C THR A 366 -10.38 -29.28 -16.47
N THR A 367 -10.99 -30.05 -15.56
CA THR A 367 -11.38 -31.45 -15.83
C THR A 367 -12.55 -31.53 -16.82
N SER A 368 -13.52 -30.63 -16.73
CA SER A 368 -14.66 -30.53 -17.64
C SER A 368 -14.22 -30.25 -19.07
N PHE A 369 -13.42 -29.22 -19.28
CA PHE A 369 -12.92 -28.87 -20.63
C PHE A 369 -11.84 -29.82 -21.13
N GLY A 370 -11.05 -30.44 -20.25
CA GLY A 370 -10.08 -31.47 -20.62
C GLY A 370 -10.71 -32.69 -21.28
N LYS A 371 -11.93 -33.08 -20.86
CA LYS A 371 -12.71 -34.15 -21.52
C LYS A 371 -13.19 -33.74 -22.90
N VAL A 372 -13.63 -32.48 -23.06
CA VAL A 372 -14.11 -31.94 -24.33
C VAL A 372 -12.96 -31.71 -25.33
N ARG A 373 -11.73 -31.50 -24.85
CA ARG A 373 -10.52 -31.36 -25.68
C ARG A 373 -10.24 -32.58 -26.57
N GLN A 374 -10.72 -33.75 -26.18
CA GLN A 374 -10.57 -34.98 -26.96
C GLN A 374 -11.62 -35.12 -28.09
N THR A 375 -12.67 -34.27 -28.10
CA THR A 375 -13.77 -34.25 -29.10
C THR A 375 -13.85 -32.90 -29.83
N LEU A 376 -12.82 -32.06 -29.73
CA LEU A 376 -12.88 -30.61 -29.98
C LEU A 376 -12.61 -30.12 -31.41
N ASN A 377 -12.68 -31.01 -32.41
CA ASN A 377 -12.63 -30.55 -33.80
C ASN A 377 -14.01 -30.08 -34.33
N ASP A 378 -15.12 -30.43 -33.66
CA ASP A 378 -16.48 -30.16 -34.14
C ASP A 378 -17.42 -29.47 -33.10
N THR A 379 -16.91 -28.99 -31.96
CA THR A 379 -17.78 -28.48 -30.87
C THR A 379 -18.15 -26.99 -30.98
N SER A 380 -19.38 -26.68 -30.58
CA SER A 380 -20.07 -25.38 -30.71
C SER A 380 -19.33 -24.19 -30.09
N GLY A 381 -19.50 -23.00 -30.69
CA GLY A 381 -18.87 -21.75 -30.25
C GLY A 381 -19.12 -21.36 -28.79
N VAL A 382 -20.20 -21.87 -28.18
CA VAL A 382 -20.57 -21.63 -26.76
C VAL A 382 -19.56 -22.26 -25.79
N VAL A 383 -19.08 -23.47 -26.07
CA VAL A 383 -18.08 -24.14 -25.20
C VAL A 383 -16.75 -23.41 -25.24
N LYS A 384 -16.38 -22.88 -26.42
CA LYS A 384 -15.17 -22.07 -26.60
C LYS A 384 -15.26 -20.75 -25.82
N ASP A 385 -16.42 -20.09 -25.84
CA ASP A 385 -16.67 -18.86 -25.06
C ASP A 385 -16.54 -19.11 -23.54
N CYS A 386 -17.17 -20.16 -23.02
CA CYS A 386 -17.07 -20.50 -21.60
C CYS A 386 -15.62 -20.78 -21.17
N TRP A 387 -14.81 -21.39 -22.04
CA TRP A 387 -13.40 -21.63 -21.75
C TRP A 387 -12.58 -20.33 -21.69
N VAL A 388 -12.81 -19.39 -22.62
CA VAL A 388 -12.14 -18.08 -22.61
C VAL A 388 -12.50 -17.31 -21.33
N ARG A 389 -13.79 -17.26 -20.98
CA ARG A 389 -14.22 -16.64 -19.71
C ARG A 389 -13.61 -17.32 -18.48
N ALA A 390 -13.50 -18.66 -18.49
CA ALA A 390 -12.85 -19.38 -17.40
C ALA A 390 -11.37 -18.99 -17.26
N LEU A 391 -10.65 -18.82 -18.37
CA LEU A 391 -9.24 -18.37 -18.36
C LEU A 391 -9.09 -16.94 -17.88
N ASP A 392 -9.95 -16.03 -18.33
CA ASP A 392 -9.95 -14.63 -17.90
C ASP A 392 -10.15 -14.52 -16.39
N VAL A 393 -11.14 -15.23 -15.85
CA VAL A 393 -11.40 -15.20 -14.40
C VAL A 393 -10.31 -15.92 -13.62
N ALA A 394 -9.68 -16.96 -14.16
CA ALA A 394 -8.53 -17.61 -13.55
C ALA A 394 -7.32 -16.68 -13.47
N TYR A 395 -7.07 -15.90 -14.52
CA TYR A 395 -6.02 -14.89 -14.56
C TYR A 395 -6.31 -13.73 -13.59
N GLU A 396 -7.56 -13.27 -13.53
CA GLU A 396 -8.01 -12.30 -12.53
C GLU A 396 -7.81 -12.86 -11.10
N ALA A 397 -8.15 -14.13 -10.86
CA ALA A 397 -7.97 -14.78 -9.56
C ALA A 397 -6.51 -14.82 -9.12
N GLU A 398 -5.59 -15.21 -10.02
CA GLU A 398 -4.15 -15.22 -9.74
C GLU A 398 -3.66 -13.83 -9.33
N HIS A 399 -4.00 -12.81 -10.12
CA HIS A 399 -3.63 -11.43 -9.84
C HIS A 399 -4.18 -10.97 -8.48
N VAL A 400 -5.49 -11.13 -8.24
CA VAL A 400 -6.14 -10.70 -7.00
C VAL A 400 -5.54 -11.38 -5.78
N ILE A 401 -5.31 -12.70 -5.83
CA ILE A 401 -4.71 -13.45 -4.73
C ILE A 401 -3.29 -12.95 -4.47
N ASN A 402 -2.45 -12.85 -5.51
CA ASN A 402 -1.07 -12.41 -5.35
C ASN A 402 -0.97 -10.96 -4.82
N SER A 403 -1.84 -10.05 -5.28
CA SER A 403 -1.91 -8.67 -4.78
C SER A 403 -2.26 -8.60 -3.30
N ILE A 404 -3.19 -9.44 -2.81
CA ILE A 404 -3.48 -9.55 -1.37
C ILE A 404 -2.25 -10.04 -0.61
N LEU A 405 -1.56 -11.07 -1.12
CA LEU A 405 -0.39 -11.65 -0.46
C LEU A 405 0.79 -10.68 -0.33
N VAL A 406 0.99 -9.81 -1.32
CA VAL A 406 2.06 -8.77 -1.29
C VAL A 406 1.61 -7.45 -0.68
N ARG A 407 0.36 -7.36 -0.19
CA ARG A 407 -0.26 -6.15 0.40
C ARG A 407 -0.37 -4.96 -0.57
N ASP A 408 -0.52 -5.23 -1.87
CA ASP A 408 -0.82 -4.18 -2.85
C ASP A 408 -2.33 -4.02 -3.01
N LYS A 409 -2.87 -2.87 -2.55
CA LYS A 409 -4.33 -2.59 -2.52
C LYS A 409 -5.13 -3.76 -1.94
N ALA A 410 -4.54 -4.49 -1.00
CA ALA A 410 -5.07 -5.73 -0.46
C ALA A 410 -6.45 -5.56 0.16
N LEU A 411 -6.75 -4.43 0.82
CA LEU A 411 -8.09 -4.21 1.38
C LEU A 411 -9.17 -4.16 0.29
N SER A 412 -8.84 -3.52 -0.83
CA SER A 412 -9.73 -3.43 -2.00
C SER A 412 -9.98 -4.82 -2.60
N HIS A 413 -8.91 -5.58 -2.81
CA HIS A 413 -8.99 -6.92 -3.37
C HIS A 413 -9.69 -7.91 -2.43
N LEU A 414 -9.44 -7.84 -1.12
CA LEU A 414 -10.04 -8.70 -0.11
C LEU A 414 -11.56 -8.48 0.03
N ILE A 415 -12.00 -7.22 -0.03
CA ILE A 415 -13.41 -6.87 0.22
C ILE A 415 -14.27 -6.93 -1.06
N PHE A 416 -13.69 -6.65 -2.23
CA PHE A 416 -14.44 -6.53 -3.48
C PHE A 416 -14.01 -7.54 -4.55
N SER A 417 -12.73 -7.52 -4.97
CA SER A 417 -12.30 -8.29 -6.14
C SER A 417 -12.34 -9.81 -5.92
N LEU A 418 -11.88 -10.29 -4.77
CA LEU A 418 -11.83 -11.72 -4.49
C LEU A 418 -13.23 -12.34 -4.40
N PRO A 419 -14.21 -11.74 -3.68
CA PRO A 419 -15.60 -12.17 -3.78
C PRO A 419 -16.17 -12.14 -5.20
N ASP A 420 -15.91 -11.09 -5.97
CA ASP A 420 -16.39 -10.96 -7.37
C ASP A 420 -15.83 -12.07 -8.28
N VAL A 421 -14.53 -12.37 -8.17
CA VAL A 421 -13.89 -13.51 -8.85
C VAL A 421 -14.56 -14.82 -8.46
N ILE A 422 -14.79 -15.06 -7.17
CA ILE A 422 -15.45 -16.29 -6.70
C ILE A 422 -16.85 -16.42 -7.32
N ASP A 423 -17.62 -15.33 -7.35
CA ASP A 423 -18.98 -15.33 -7.91
C ASP A 423 -18.96 -15.53 -9.44
N LYS A 424 -18.03 -14.89 -10.15
CA LYS A 424 -17.80 -15.11 -11.60
C LYS A 424 -17.44 -16.57 -11.91
N ILE A 425 -16.50 -17.18 -11.18
CA ILE A 425 -16.13 -18.59 -11.40
C ILE A 425 -17.33 -19.50 -11.14
N LYS A 426 -18.08 -19.27 -10.05
CA LYS A 426 -19.27 -20.07 -9.73
C LYS A 426 -20.33 -19.98 -10.82
N PHE A 427 -20.53 -18.81 -11.41
CA PHE A 427 -21.44 -18.63 -12.53
C PHE A 427 -21.02 -19.49 -13.74
N ILE A 428 -19.74 -19.46 -14.11
CA ILE A 428 -19.19 -20.28 -15.20
C ILE A 428 -19.30 -21.78 -14.89
N VAL A 429 -19.05 -22.20 -13.64
CA VAL A 429 -19.23 -23.60 -13.21
C VAL A 429 -20.68 -24.05 -13.38
N ALA A 430 -21.64 -23.22 -13.00
CA ALA A 430 -23.06 -23.53 -13.16
C ALA A 430 -23.45 -23.68 -14.65
N GLU A 431 -22.98 -22.77 -15.49
CA GLU A 431 -23.20 -22.78 -16.94
C GLU A 431 -22.58 -24.00 -17.64
N VAL A 432 -21.35 -24.37 -17.27
CA VAL A 432 -20.70 -25.59 -17.79
C VAL A 432 -21.45 -26.85 -17.32
N THR A 433 -21.97 -26.85 -16.09
CA THR A 433 -22.74 -27.96 -15.56
C THR A 433 -24.06 -28.15 -16.32
N SER A 434 -24.78 -27.08 -16.67
CA SER A 434 -26.01 -27.19 -17.46
C SER A 434 -25.75 -27.73 -18.86
N LEU A 435 -24.69 -27.27 -19.54
CA LEU A 435 -24.31 -27.76 -20.87
C LEU A 435 -23.94 -29.25 -20.87
N GLN A 436 -23.31 -29.75 -19.80
CA GLN A 436 -22.99 -31.17 -19.64
C GLN A 436 -24.21 -32.05 -19.37
N LEU A 437 -25.29 -31.50 -18.79
CA LEU A 437 -26.54 -32.21 -18.60
C LEU A 437 -27.33 -32.32 -19.91
N GLU A 438 -27.31 -31.28 -20.74
CA GLU A 438 -27.93 -31.28 -22.06
C GLU A 438 -27.24 -32.25 -23.02
N ALA A 439 -25.91 -32.30 -23.01
CA ALA A 439 -25.13 -33.23 -23.84
C ALA A 439 -25.35 -34.72 -23.50
N LYS A 440 -25.77 -35.04 -22.27
CA LYS A 440 -26.08 -36.42 -21.84
C LYS A 440 -27.49 -36.88 -22.23
N ASN A 441 -28.37 -35.98 -22.62
CA ASN A 441 -29.74 -36.29 -23.04
C ASN A 441 -29.87 -36.48 -24.56
N GLY A 442 -28.76 -36.47 -25.30
CA GLY A 442 -28.72 -36.41 -26.78
C GLY A 442 -28.54 -37.73 -27.53
N ASP A 443 -28.61 -38.90 -26.88
CA ASP A 443 -28.60 -40.21 -27.57
C ASP A 443 -30.03 -40.78 -27.69
N ASP A 444 -30.83 -40.26 -28.63
CA ASP A 444 -31.60 -41.00 -29.66
C ASP A 444 -32.47 -40.02 -30.51
N PRO A 445 -32.81 -40.34 -31.77
CA PRO A 445 -33.30 -39.39 -32.76
C PRO A 445 -34.82 -39.21 -32.75
N LEU A 446 -35.29 -37.98 -33.03
CA LEU A 446 -36.27 -37.62 -34.07
C LEU A 446 -36.94 -36.26 -33.79
N ASP A 447 -36.96 -35.43 -34.83
CA ASP A 447 -37.93 -34.38 -35.19
C ASP A 447 -38.50 -33.43 -34.11
N ALA A 448 -38.20 -32.12 -34.24
CA ALA A 448 -39.19 -31.10 -34.63
C ALA A 448 -38.64 -29.66 -34.51
N LYS A 449 -38.64 -28.98 -35.66
CA LYS A 449 -38.88 -27.56 -35.98
C LYS A 449 -38.85 -26.46 -34.88
N SER A 450 -38.35 -25.32 -35.38
CA SER A 450 -38.66 -23.91 -35.07
C SER A 450 -37.91 -23.31 -33.87
N SER A 451 -37.39 -22.08 -33.93
CA SER A 451 -37.58 -20.94 -34.84
C SER A 451 -36.40 -19.97 -34.71
N ASP A 452 -36.11 -19.28 -35.80
CA ASP A 452 -35.26 -18.08 -35.87
C ASP A 452 -35.69 -16.99 -34.86
N ASP A 453 -34.70 -16.35 -34.24
CA ASP A 453 -34.62 -14.88 -34.11
C ASP A 453 -33.18 -14.49 -33.69
N PRO A 454 -32.45 -13.64 -34.44
CA PRO A 454 -31.15 -13.13 -34.03
C PRO A 454 -31.29 -11.84 -33.21
N ILE A 455 -30.81 -11.85 -31.97
CA ILE A 455 -30.59 -10.64 -31.18
C ILE A 455 -29.20 -10.10 -31.53
N GLU A 456 -29.17 -8.93 -32.18
CA GLU A 456 -27.98 -8.09 -32.33
C GLU A 456 -27.36 -7.79 -30.95
N LEU A 457 -26.13 -8.25 -30.73
CA LEU A 457 -25.27 -7.73 -29.67
C LEU A 457 -24.13 -6.95 -30.31
N THR A 458 -24.29 -5.64 -30.24
CA THR A 458 -23.30 -4.61 -30.55
C THR A 458 -21.97 -4.87 -29.86
N SER A 459 -20.90 -4.86 -30.65
CA SER A 459 -19.50 -4.89 -30.24
C SER A 459 -19.17 -3.82 -29.20
N SER A 460 -18.71 -4.23 -28.02
CA SER A 460 -18.12 -3.32 -27.01
C SER A 460 -16.60 -3.49 -27.01
N SER A 461 -15.91 -2.43 -27.38
CA SER A 461 -14.45 -2.29 -27.44
C SER A 461 -13.76 -2.50 -26.08
N PHE A 462 -12.70 -3.33 -26.09
CA PHE A 462 -11.73 -3.51 -25.01
C PHE A 462 -10.98 -2.20 -24.72
N VAL A 463 -10.92 -1.77 -23.45
CA VAL A 463 -10.03 -0.71 -22.99
C VAL A 463 -9.16 -1.25 -21.85
N GLU A 464 -7.90 -1.53 -22.16
CA GLU A 464 -6.86 -2.03 -21.25
C GLU A 464 -6.29 -0.86 -20.42
N VAL A 465 -6.51 -0.85 -19.10
CA VAL A 465 -6.03 0.23 -18.20
C VAL A 465 -4.68 -0.14 -17.59
N THR A 466 -3.60 0.46 -18.08
CA THR A 466 -2.27 0.39 -17.46
C THR A 466 -2.04 1.61 -16.56
N VAL A 467 -1.57 1.41 -15.32
CA VAL A 467 -1.24 2.48 -14.37
C VAL A 467 0.29 2.69 -14.39
N GLY A 468 0.76 3.94 -14.54
CA GLY A 468 2.18 4.29 -14.33
C GLY A 468 2.90 5.13 -15.39
N HIS A 469 2.26 5.52 -16.49
CA HIS A 469 2.90 6.33 -17.56
C HIS A 469 2.02 7.48 -18.08
N GLU A 470 1.09 8.00 -17.27
CA GLU A 470 0.06 8.97 -17.69
C GLU A 470 0.64 10.25 -18.33
N GLU A 471 1.76 10.75 -17.82
CA GLU A 471 2.43 11.95 -18.34
C GLU A 471 3.12 11.71 -19.69
N VAL A 472 3.79 10.56 -19.84
CA VAL A 472 4.44 10.16 -21.11
C VAL A 472 3.41 9.80 -22.17
N GLU A 473 2.32 9.14 -21.76
CA GLU A 473 1.17 8.84 -22.63
C GLU A 473 0.55 10.11 -23.20
N ALA A 474 0.28 11.11 -22.35
CA ALA A 474 -0.24 12.40 -22.78
C ALA A 474 0.73 13.10 -23.76
N GLN A 475 2.04 13.07 -23.48
CA GLN A 475 3.05 13.66 -24.36
C GLN A 475 3.07 13.02 -25.76
N ILE A 476 2.93 11.69 -25.85
CA ILE A 476 2.87 11.00 -27.16
C ILE A 476 1.58 11.34 -27.89
N ILE A 477 0.45 11.38 -27.19
CA ILE A 477 -0.84 11.74 -27.78
C ILE A 477 -0.79 13.16 -28.36
N ASP A 478 -0.24 14.13 -27.63
CA ASP A 478 -0.09 15.51 -28.11
C ASP A 478 0.77 15.58 -29.39
N GLN A 479 1.87 14.81 -29.47
CA GLN A 479 2.72 14.73 -30.67
C GLN A 479 2.01 14.07 -31.87
N LEU A 480 1.16 13.07 -31.61
CA LEU A 480 0.39 12.40 -32.66
C LEU A 480 -0.72 13.29 -33.23
N LEU A 481 -1.33 14.13 -32.38
CA LEU A 481 -2.43 15.01 -32.73
C LEU A 481 -1.98 16.39 -33.23
N ASP A 482 -0.68 16.68 -33.23
CA ASP A 482 -0.12 17.92 -33.79
C ASP A 482 -0.51 18.09 -35.28
N GLU A 483 -1.25 19.16 -35.58
CA GLU A 483 -1.79 19.46 -36.91
C GLU A 483 -0.75 20.04 -37.88
N HIS A 484 0.51 20.18 -37.49
CA HIS A 484 1.56 20.63 -38.39
C HIS A 484 1.73 19.70 -39.61
N GLU A 485 1.53 20.25 -40.81
CA GLU A 485 1.71 19.59 -42.12
C GLU A 485 3.20 19.37 -42.49
N SER A 486 3.96 18.68 -41.63
CA SER A 486 5.23 18.05 -42.02
C SER A 486 4.97 16.74 -42.78
N GLU A 487 6.01 16.17 -43.41
CA GLU A 487 5.95 14.90 -44.16
C GLU A 487 5.56 13.71 -43.25
N LEU A 488 6.44 12.71 -43.09
CA LEU A 488 6.25 11.58 -42.19
C LEU A 488 7.04 11.82 -40.91
N ASP A 489 6.39 11.78 -39.76
CA ASP A 489 7.08 11.88 -38.45
C ASP A 489 7.10 10.52 -37.73
N VAL A 490 8.19 10.25 -37.01
CA VAL A 490 8.43 8.96 -36.37
C VAL A 490 8.69 9.14 -34.88
N ILE A 491 7.75 8.70 -34.05
CA ILE A 491 7.89 8.75 -32.59
C ILE A 491 8.54 7.45 -32.13
N SER A 492 9.73 7.55 -31.53
CA SER A 492 10.49 6.38 -31.07
C SER A 492 10.39 6.22 -29.56
N ILE A 493 9.90 5.07 -29.09
CA ILE A 493 9.86 4.68 -27.68
C ILE A 493 10.97 3.65 -27.45
N VAL A 494 11.99 4.03 -26.68
CA VAL A 494 13.17 3.20 -26.42
C VAL A 494 13.31 2.87 -24.94
N GLY A 495 13.99 1.77 -24.62
CA GLY A 495 14.20 1.34 -23.25
C GLY A 495 14.42 -0.17 -23.10
N MET A 496 14.88 -0.61 -21.93
CA MET A 496 15.16 -2.03 -21.65
C MET A 496 13.92 -2.94 -21.80
N PRO A 497 14.10 -4.26 -22.00
CA PRO A 497 13.00 -5.22 -21.96
C PRO A 497 12.18 -5.12 -20.66
N GLY A 498 10.87 -5.32 -20.73
CA GLY A 498 10.00 -5.35 -19.54
C GLY A 498 9.55 -3.99 -19.00
N LEU A 499 9.94 -2.87 -19.61
CA LEU A 499 9.52 -1.51 -19.18
C LEU A 499 8.15 -1.07 -19.72
N GLY A 500 7.41 -1.95 -20.40
CA GLY A 500 6.08 -1.63 -20.93
C GLY A 500 6.08 -0.72 -22.17
N LYS A 501 7.13 -0.72 -23.01
CA LYS A 501 7.17 0.02 -24.29
C LYS A 501 5.99 -0.32 -25.21
N THR A 502 5.80 -1.61 -25.47
CA THR A 502 4.69 -2.17 -26.25
C THR A 502 3.36 -1.80 -25.63
N THR A 503 3.26 -1.85 -24.29
CA THR A 503 2.05 -1.47 -23.54
C THR A 503 1.74 0.02 -23.71
N LEU A 504 2.74 0.91 -23.59
CA LEU A 504 2.57 2.35 -23.79
C LEU A 504 2.14 2.66 -25.23
N ALA A 505 2.79 2.04 -26.23
CA ALA A 505 2.38 2.16 -27.62
C ALA A 505 0.94 1.66 -27.83
N ASN A 506 0.52 0.56 -27.18
CA ASN A 506 -0.83 0.00 -27.30
C ASN A 506 -1.90 0.94 -26.74
N LYS A 507 -1.64 1.55 -25.58
CA LYS A 507 -2.55 2.53 -24.97
C LYS A 507 -2.76 3.76 -25.84
N VAL A 508 -1.65 4.32 -26.34
CA VAL A 508 -1.69 5.47 -27.25
C VAL A 508 -2.42 5.10 -28.55
N TYR A 509 -2.11 3.94 -29.12
CA TYR A 509 -2.75 3.45 -30.34
C TYR A 509 -4.26 3.29 -30.18
N ASN A 510 -4.72 2.76 -29.04
CA ASN A 510 -6.15 2.53 -28.73
C ASN A 510 -6.86 3.74 -28.11
N ASN A 511 -6.16 4.85 -27.86
CA ASN A 511 -6.77 6.06 -27.35
C ASN A 511 -7.85 6.58 -28.31
N THR A 512 -9.01 6.97 -27.79
CA THR A 512 -10.16 7.40 -28.62
C THR A 512 -9.88 8.63 -29.48
N LEU A 513 -9.05 9.56 -29.00
CA LEU A 513 -8.64 10.74 -29.77
C LEU A 513 -7.72 10.35 -30.92
N VAL A 514 -6.76 9.45 -30.67
CA VAL A 514 -5.86 8.92 -31.70
C VAL A 514 -6.64 8.10 -32.72
N ALA A 515 -7.51 7.19 -32.27
CA ALA A 515 -8.32 6.33 -33.12
C ALA A 515 -9.27 7.11 -34.05
N SER A 516 -9.79 8.26 -33.60
CA SER A 516 -10.64 9.13 -34.41
C SER A 516 -9.86 10.06 -35.35
N HIS A 517 -8.61 10.37 -35.02
CA HIS A 517 -7.75 11.25 -35.82
C HIS A 517 -7.15 10.55 -37.06
N PHE A 518 -6.83 9.25 -36.97
CA PHE A 518 -6.21 8.50 -38.07
C PHE A 518 -7.22 7.58 -38.78
N LYS A 519 -7.42 7.80 -40.09
CA LYS A 519 -8.36 7.00 -40.90
C LYS A 519 -7.87 5.58 -41.14
N ILE A 520 -6.56 5.40 -41.21
CA ILE A 520 -5.92 4.09 -41.30
C ILE A 520 -5.03 3.90 -40.08
N ARG A 521 -5.13 2.74 -39.45
CA ARG A 521 -4.25 2.32 -38.37
C ARG A 521 -3.81 0.89 -38.61
N ALA A 522 -2.52 0.61 -38.40
CA ALA A 522 -1.98 -0.73 -38.47
C ALA A 522 -0.90 -0.95 -37.40
N TRP A 523 -0.79 -2.17 -36.91
CA TRP A 523 0.19 -2.58 -35.90
C TRP A 523 0.92 -3.83 -36.36
N CYS A 524 2.24 -3.82 -36.39
CA CYS A 524 3.03 -5.00 -36.74
C CYS A 524 4.22 -5.17 -35.80
N THR A 525 4.44 -6.39 -35.34
CA THR A 525 5.58 -6.75 -34.49
C THR A 525 6.73 -7.27 -35.35
N VAL A 526 7.87 -6.58 -35.32
CA VAL A 526 9.03 -6.91 -36.15
C VAL A 526 9.87 -7.99 -35.48
N SER A 527 9.75 -9.23 -35.98
CA SER A 527 10.54 -10.35 -35.46
C SER A 527 12.05 -10.18 -35.71
N GLN A 528 12.90 -10.76 -34.85
CA GLN A 528 14.37 -10.76 -34.99
C GLN A 528 14.85 -11.36 -36.33
N LYS A 529 14.15 -12.36 -36.86
CA LYS A 529 14.40 -12.91 -38.20
C LYS A 529 13.62 -12.08 -39.20
N TYR A 530 14.15 -10.89 -39.50
CA TYR A 530 13.47 -9.94 -40.37
C TYR A 530 13.12 -10.58 -41.72
N ASN A 531 11.83 -10.51 -42.07
CA ASN A 531 11.30 -10.90 -43.37
C ASN A 531 10.37 -9.78 -43.84
N LYS A 532 10.86 -8.97 -44.79
CA LYS A 532 10.16 -7.78 -45.28
C LYS A 532 8.81 -8.12 -45.90
N SER A 533 8.69 -9.20 -46.68
CA SER A 533 7.42 -9.64 -47.25
C SER A 533 6.36 -9.90 -46.19
N LYS A 534 6.72 -10.59 -45.09
CA LYS A 534 5.78 -10.90 -44.00
C LYS A 534 5.29 -9.64 -43.28
N VAL A 535 6.21 -8.72 -42.97
CA VAL A 535 5.87 -7.47 -42.29
C VAL A 535 4.95 -6.61 -43.17
N LEU A 536 5.27 -6.47 -44.46
CA LEU A 536 4.44 -5.72 -45.39
C LEU A 536 3.06 -6.37 -45.58
N GLN A 537 3.00 -7.69 -45.64
CA GLN A 537 1.75 -8.43 -45.77
C GLN A 537 0.85 -8.26 -44.55
N GLU A 538 1.40 -8.31 -43.34
CA GLU A 538 0.65 -8.11 -42.09
C GLU A 538 0.09 -6.69 -41.98
N ILE A 539 0.88 -5.68 -42.37
CA ILE A 539 0.43 -4.29 -42.41
C ILE A 539 -0.64 -4.13 -43.49
N LEU A 540 -0.41 -4.65 -44.70
CA LEU A 540 -1.34 -4.54 -45.81
C LEU A 540 -2.69 -5.18 -45.47
N GLN A 541 -2.69 -6.39 -44.88
CA GLN A 541 -3.90 -7.07 -44.43
C GLN A 541 -4.74 -6.22 -43.47
N GLN A 542 -4.11 -5.47 -42.57
CA GLN A 542 -4.81 -4.56 -41.66
C GLN A 542 -5.32 -3.29 -42.36
N VAL A 543 -4.62 -2.83 -43.40
CA VAL A 543 -4.97 -1.61 -44.14
C VAL A 543 -6.08 -1.85 -45.18
N THR A 544 -6.05 -2.99 -45.87
CA THR A 544 -6.96 -3.32 -46.99
C THR A 544 -7.98 -4.42 -46.66
N GLY A 545 -7.71 -5.25 -45.65
CA GLY A 545 -8.51 -6.44 -45.34
C GLY A 545 -8.30 -7.62 -46.30
N SER A 546 -7.36 -7.52 -47.25
CA SER A 546 -7.06 -8.57 -48.25
C SER A 546 -5.74 -9.28 -47.95
N GLU A 547 -5.72 -10.61 -48.14
CA GLU A 547 -4.49 -11.40 -48.13
C GLU A 547 -3.87 -11.44 -49.54
N GLU A 548 -3.26 -10.33 -49.96
CA GLU A 548 -2.52 -10.31 -51.23
C GLU A 548 -1.17 -11.03 -51.07
N LYS A 549 -0.76 -11.73 -52.13
CA LYS A 549 0.52 -12.45 -52.22
C LYS A 549 1.25 -11.93 -53.45
N GLY A 550 2.45 -11.39 -53.26
CA GLY A 550 3.26 -10.81 -54.32
C GLY A 550 4.74 -10.76 -53.95
N SER A 551 5.56 -10.20 -54.83
CA SER A 551 6.94 -9.88 -54.48
C SER A 551 7.01 -8.74 -53.45
N GLU A 552 8.16 -8.54 -52.81
CA GLU A 552 8.33 -7.44 -51.83
C GLU A 552 8.03 -6.06 -52.43
N ASP A 553 8.35 -5.86 -53.71
CA ASP A 553 8.13 -4.59 -54.39
C ASP A 553 6.66 -4.40 -54.74
N ASP A 554 5.94 -5.47 -55.12
CA ASP A 554 4.50 -5.43 -55.36
C ASP A 554 3.74 -5.07 -54.07
N LEU A 555 4.08 -5.74 -52.96
CA LEU A 555 3.48 -5.49 -51.65
C LEU A 555 3.76 -4.06 -51.15
N ALA A 556 4.98 -3.55 -51.38
CA ALA A 556 5.32 -2.17 -51.00
C ALA A 556 4.54 -1.15 -51.83
N GLU A 557 4.39 -1.38 -53.14
CA GLU A 557 3.66 -0.46 -54.02
C GLU A 557 2.16 -0.47 -53.74
N GLU A 558 1.59 -1.64 -53.47
CA GLU A 558 0.20 -1.78 -53.08
C GLU A 558 -0.08 -1.10 -51.73
N LEU A 559 0.81 -1.29 -50.74
CA LEU A 559 0.72 -0.60 -49.46
C LEU A 559 0.79 0.92 -49.65
N ARG A 560 1.68 1.43 -50.51
CA ARG A 560 1.72 2.86 -50.85
C ARG A 560 0.41 3.34 -51.44
N ARG A 561 -0.20 2.60 -52.36
CA ARG A 561 -1.49 2.94 -52.97
C ARG A 561 -2.63 2.91 -51.95
N ALA A 562 -2.63 1.95 -51.02
CA ALA A 562 -3.66 1.80 -50.01
C ALA A 562 -3.65 2.93 -48.96
N LEU A 563 -2.44 3.39 -48.61
CA LEU A 563 -2.18 4.53 -47.72
C LEU A 563 -2.29 5.88 -48.44
N TYR A 564 -2.23 5.89 -49.77
CA TYR A 564 -2.30 7.11 -50.57
C TYR A 564 -3.59 7.88 -50.28
N ASP A 565 -3.47 9.21 -50.12
CA ASP A 565 -4.56 10.16 -49.85
C ASP A 565 -5.28 10.01 -48.49
N LYS A 566 -4.76 9.21 -47.55
CA LYS A 566 -5.36 9.00 -46.23
C LYS A 566 -4.34 9.28 -45.11
N ARG A 567 -4.80 9.91 -44.03
CA ARG A 567 -3.99 10.09 -42.82
C ARG A 567 -3.86 8.74 -42.09
N TYR A 568 -2.63 8.27 -41.90
CA TYR A 568 -2.35 6.95 -41.32
C TYR A 568 -1.46 6.99 -40.08
N LEU A 569 -1.65 6.00 -39.21
CA LEU A 569 -0.79 5.69 -38.08
C LEU A 569 -0.32 4.23 -38.17
N ILE A 570 0.99 4.00 -38.25
CA ILE A 570 1.55 2.65 -38.27
C ILE A 570 2.44 2.44 -37.05
N VAL A 571 2.22 1.36 -36.32
CA VAL A 571 3.06 0.95 -35.20
C VAL A 571 3.99 -0.18 -35.63
N LEU A 572 5.29 0.05 -35.49
CA LEU A 572 6.34 -0.95 -35.69
C LEU A 572 6.91 -1.34 -34.31
N ASP A 573 6.48 -2.47 -33.79
CA ASP A 573 6.84 -2.93 -32.45
C ASP A 573 8.11 -3.82 -32.46
N ASP A 574 8.97 -3.61 -31.46
CA ASP A 574 10.22 -4.32 -31.18
C ASP A 574 11.24 -4.33 -32.34
N VAL A 575 11.57 -3.17 -32.93
CA VAL A 575 12.54 -3.06 -34.03
C VAL A 575 13.99 -3.18 -33.54
N TRP A 576 14.78 -4.06 -34.17
CA TRP A 576 16.11 -4.47 -33.68
C TRP A 576 17.31 -3.73 -34.31
N ASP A 577 17.17 -3.15 -35.50
CA ASP A 577 18.28 -2.50 -36.19
C ASP A 577 17.84 -1.35 -37.11
N ILE A 578 18.81 -0.50 -37.48
CA ILE A 578 18.57 0.74 -38.25
C ILE A 578 18.23 0.43 -39.72
N ALA A 579 18.85 -0.60 -40.31
CA ALA A 579 18.61 -0.94 -41.72
C ALA A 579 17.17 -1.42 -41.92
N THR A 580 16.68 -2.30 -41.04
CA THR A 580 15.28 -2.74 -41.02
C THR A 580 14.32 -1.56 -40.87
N ARG A 581 14.62 -0.64 -39.95
CA ARG A 581 13.82 0.60 -39.76
C ARG A 581 13.75 1.43 -41.04
N GLU A 582 14.89 1.74 -41.66
CA GLU A 582 14.95 2.56 -42.87
C GLU A 582 14.23 1.91 -44.05
N MET A 583 14.41 0.59 -44.23
CA MET A 583 13.74 -0.18 -45.27
C MET A 583 12.22 -0.17 -45.14
N LEU A 584 11.69 -0.30 -43.90
CA LEU A 584 10.25 -0.24 -43.64
C LEU A 584 9.70 1.16 -43.84
N ILE A 585 10.37 2.19 -43.32
CA ILE A 585 9.93 3.59 -43.47
C ILE A 585 9.91 4.01 -44.95
N ALA A 586 10.84 3.51 -45.77
CA ALA A 586 10.87 3.78 -47.21
C ALA A 586 9.67 3.20 -47.98
N CYS A 587 8.93 2.25 -47.38
CA CYS A 587 7.72 1.68 -47.97
C CYS A 587 6.48 2.55 -47.74
N PHE A 588 6.53 3.57 -46.87
CA PHE A 588 5.38 4.43 -46.59
C PHE A 588 5.43 5.75 -47.39
N PRO A 589 4.28 6.28 -47.85
CA PRO A 589 4.23 7.54 -48.57
C PRO A 589 4.52 8.74 -47.66
N LYS A 590 5.47 9.61 -48.05
CA LYS A 590 5.88 10.78 -47.26
C LYS A 590 5.14 12.04 -47.69
N LEU A 591 3.83 12.08 -47.47
CA LEU A 591 3.00 13.23 -47.82
C LEU A 591 2.89 14.21 -46.65
N LYS A 592 2.73 15.50 -46.93
CA LYS A 592 2.58 16.53 -45.88
C LYS A 592 1.16 16.57 -45.32
N ARG A 593 0.74 15.51 -44.62
CA ARG A 593 -0.66 15.34 -44.18
C ARG A 593 -0.82 14.94 -42.71
N GLY A 594 0.29 14.96 -41.97
CA GLY A 594 0.31 14.56 -40.56
C GLY A 594 0.38 13.04 -40.40
N ASP A 595 1.08 12.35 -41.29
CA ASP A 595 1.27 10.91 -41.23
C ASP A 595 2.25 10.57 -40.09
N ARG A 596 1.96 9.51 -39.32
CA ARG A 596 2.71 9.16 -38.11
C ARG A 596 3.13 7.69 -38.08
N VAL A 597 4.34 7.43 -37.59
CA VAL A 597 4.82 6.09 -37.26
C VAL A 597 5.24 6.06 -35.80
N ILE A 598 4.77 5.08 -35.03
CA ILE A 598 5.32 4.77 -33.71
C ILE A 598 6.28 3.61 -33.86
N LEU A 599 7.46 3.74 -33.29
CA LEU A 599 8.49 2.71 -33.30
C LEU A 599 8.88 2.38 -31.88
N THR A 600 8.79 1.11 -31.47
CA THR A 600 9.37 0.66 -30.20
C THR A 600 10.68 -0.07 -30.46
N SER A 601 11.70 0.18 -29.63
CA SER A 601 12.98 -0.52 -29.74
C SER A 601 13.68 -0.69 -28.39
N ARG A 602 14.51 -1.71 -28.26
CA ARG A 602 15.39 -1.92 -27.10
C ARG A 602 16.70 -1.16 -27.22
N ILE A 603 17.03 -0.66 -28.42
CA ILE A 603 18.33 -0.08 -28.73
C ILE A 603 18.14 1.42 -28.98
N SER A 604 18.64 2.25 -28.06
CA SER A 604 18.54 3.72 -28.17
C SER A 604 19.09 4.28 -29.50
N LYS A 605 20.13 3.66 -30.07
CA LYS A 605 20.66 4.01 -31.40
C LYS A 605 19.66 3.82 -32.54
N VAL A 606 18.76 2.82 -32.42
CA VAL A 606 17.71 2.58 -33.42
C VAL A 606 16.68 3.70 -33.40
N GLY A 607 16.44 4.36 -32.25
CA GLY A 607 15.53 5.51 -32.13
C GLY A 607 16.14 6.85 -32.57
N SER A 608 17.41 7.10 -32.25
CA SER A 608 18.05 8.44 -32.29
C SER A 608 18.56 8.94 -33.65
N GLN A 609 18.62 8.11 -34.70
CA GLN A 609 19.20 8.51 -36.00
C GLN A 609 18.20 8.93 -37.08
N VAL A 610 16.91 9.01 -36.78
CA VAL A 610 15.94 9.49 -37.77
C VAL A 610 15.77 10.99 -37.65
N LYS A 611 15.54 11.63 -38.79
CA LYS A 611 15.00 12.99 -38.84
C LYS A 611 13.59 12.98 -38.26
N CYS A 612 13.51 12.87 -36.95
CA CYS A 612 12.30 13.03 -36.14
C CYS A 612 12.26 14.49 -35.68
N ARG A 613 11.06 15.03 -35.49
CA ARG A 613 10.92 16.34 -34.82
C ARG A 613 11.22 16.28 -33.33
N THR A 614 11.14 15.08 -32.75
CA THR A 614 11.31 14.85 -31.31
C THR A 614 12.39 13.81 -31.03
N ASP A 615 13.12 14.03 -29.93
CA ASP A 615 14.09 13.05 -29.42
C ASP A 615 13.37 11.76 -28.99
N PRO A 616 14.04 10.59 -29.06
CA PRO A 616 13.46 9.33 -28.59
C PRO A 616 13.02 9.42 -27.13
N ILE A 617 11.82 8.89 -26.84
CA ILE A 617 11.30 8.80 -25.49
C ILE A 617 11.96 7.60 -24.82
N ASP A 618 12.82 7.87 -23.84
CA ASP A 618 13.53 6.84 -23.07
C ASP A 618 12.71 6.47 -21.83
N LEU A 619 12.13 5.27 -21.83
CA LEU A 619 11.44 4.72 -20.67
C LEU A 619 12.48 4.26 -19.65
N GLN A 620 12.49 4.89 -18.48
CA GLN A 620 13.35 4.52 -17.35
C GLN A 620 12.61 3.65 -16.34
N VAL A 621 13.37 2.86 -15.57
CA VAL A 621 12.82 2.09 -14.43
C VAL A 621 12.24 3.09 -13.43
N LEU A 622 10.93 3.00 -13.17
CA LEU A 622 10.24 3.79 -12.15
C LEU A 622 10.91 3.52 -10.79
N THR A 623 11.74 4.46 -10.32
CA THR A 623 12.21 4.47 -8.95
C THR A 623 11.19 5.28 -8.14
N THR A 624 10.66 4.58 -7.13
CA THR A 624 9.47 4.86 -6.30
C THR A 624 9.40 6.21 -5.62
#